data_AF-A0A7S3W9V9-F1
#
_entry.id   AF-A0A7S3W9V9-F1
#
_cell.length_a   1.000
_cell.length_b   1.000
_cell.length_c   1.000
_cell.angle_alpha   90.00
_cell.angle_beta   90.00
_cell.angle_gamma   90.00
#
_symmetry.space_group_name_H-M   'P 1'
#
loop_
_entity.id
_entity.type
_entity.pdbx_description
1 polymer ?
#
loop_
_entity_poly.entity_id
_entity_poly.type
_entity_poly.pdbx_seq_one_letter_code
_entity_poly.pdbx_strand_id
1 'polypeptide(L)'
;VEVGSEVETKAYRTNALPMNRLVGLEDVKLALRLACIDPSLGGVGIAGGHGTAKTTLARSLRDVLPRIEVVDRSICNCDPERPGEWDDLTKQRMQKDDKGEVKTKVIDCPFVELPLGCTEDRLVGSLDVQASM
;
A
#
# COMPACT_ATOMS: atom_id res chain seq x y z
N VAL A 1 -15.59 18.71 -27.73
CA VAL A 1 -14.99 17.41 -28.12
C VAL A 1 -14.06 17.03 -26.99
N GLU A 2 -14.49 16.02 -26.25
CA GLU A 2 -13.90 15.48 -25.02
C GLU A 2 -12.43 15.07 -25.23
N VAL A 3 -11.53 15.50 -24.34
CA VAL A 3 -11.03 14.79 -23.15
C VAL A 3 -10.27 13.50 -23.52
N GLY A 4 -8.98 13.48 -23.16
CA GLY A 4 -8.14 12.29 -23.26
C GLY A 4 -6.70 12.55 -22.84
N SER A 5 -6.48 13.25 -21.73
CA SER A 5 -5.17 13.22 -21.07
C SER A 5 -5.07 11.90 -20.30
N GLU A 6 -4.49 10.88 -20.94
CA GLU A 6 -4.01 9.68 -20.25
C GLU A 6 -3.02 10.12 -19.17
N VAL A 7 -3.47 10.09 -17.92
CA VAL A 7 -2.58 10.24 -16.76
C VAL A 7 -1.85 8.91 -16.62
N GLU A 8 -0.76 8.79 -17.36
CA GLU A 8 0.19 7.69 -17.30
C GLU A 8 0.72 7.60 -15.86
N THR A 9 0.12 6.71 -15.07
CA THR A 9 0.54 6.45 -13.70
C THR A 9 1.82 5.62 -13.78
N LYS A 10 2.94 6.30 -14.01
CA LYS A 10 4.28 5.72 -14.00
C LYS A 10 4.51 5.07 -12.64
N ALA A 11 4.28 3.75 -12.57
CA ALA A 11 4.55 2.96 -11.39
C ALA A 11 6.01 3.18 -11.02
N TYR A 12 6.25 3.87 -9.91
CA TYR A 12 7.54 3.88 -9.25
C TYR A 12 7.79 2.45 -8.76
N ARG A 13 8.25 1.58 -9.67
CA ARG A 13 9.16 0.51 -9.31
C ARG A 13 10.43 1.22 -8.90
N THR A 14 10.47 1.68 -7.65
CA THR A 14 11.73 1.82 -6.95
C THR A 14 12.47 0.52 -7.23
N ASN A 15 13.66 0.58 -7.84
CA ASN A 15 14.48 -0.59 -8.13
C ASN A 15 14.90 -1.22 -6.80
N ALA A 16 13.98 -1.94 -6.14
CA ALA A 16 14.27 -2.75 -4.99
C ALA A 16 15.04 -3.96 -5.47
N LEU A 17 16.03 -4.38 -4.68
CA LEU A 17 16.76 -5.59 -4.96
C LEU A 17 15.79 -6.78 -4.77
N PRO A 18 15.63 -7.68 -5.74
CA PRO A 18 14.75 -8.84 -5.60
C PRO A 18 15.09 -9.66 -4.35
N MET A 19 14.08 -10.15 -3.64
CA MET A 19 14.27 -10.87 -2.37
C MET A 19 15.15 -12.13 -2.52
N ASN A 20 15.09 -12.81 -3.68
CA ASN A 20 15.91 -13.97 -3.99
C ASN A 20 17.39 -13.63 -4.23
N ARG A 21 17.73 -12.36 -4.50
CA ARG A 21 19.10 -11.90 -4.71
C ARG A 21 19.80 -11.54 -3.39
N LEU A 22 19.05 -11.45 -2.29
CA LEU A 22 19.61 -11.30 -0.94
C LEU A 22 20.10 -12.67 -0.45
N VAL A 23 21.40 -12.77 -0.19
CA VAL A 23 22.02 -14.02 0.28
C VAL A 23 21.81 -14.16 1.79
N GLY A 24 21.39 -15.35 2.23
CA GLY A 24 21.08 -15.65 3.63
C GLY A 24 19.74 -15.04 4.08
N LEU A 25 19.60 -14.81 5.39
CA LEU A 25 18.38 -14.29 6.03
C LEU A 25 17.14 -15.18 5.85
N GLU A 26 17.32 -16.51 5.74
CA GLU A 26 16.23 -17.44 5.46
C GLU A 26 15.12 -17.38 6.52
N ASP A 27 15.48 -17.26 7.80
CA ASP A 27 14.50 -17.12 8.89
C ASP A 27 13.68 -15.82 8.76
N VAL A 28 14.32 -14.72 8.36
CA VAL A 28 13.63 -13.42 8.19
C VAL A 28 12.74 -13.45 6.95
N LYS A 29 13.22 -14.03 5.84
CA LYS A 29 12.41 -14.25 4.63
C LYS A 29 11.19 -15.12 4.92
N LEU A 30 11.37 -16.19 5.71
CA LEU A 30 10.28 -17.06 6.13
C LEU A 30 9.28 -16.30 7.00
N ALA A 31 9.75 -15.58 8.02
CA ALA A 31 8.89 -14.79 8.91
C ALA A 31 8.06 -13.75 8.15
N LEU A 32 8.68 -13.03 7.20
CA LEU A 32 7.96 -12.06 6.37
C LEU A 32 6.90 -12.72 5.48
N ARG A 33 7.21 -13.86 4.86
CA ARG A 33 6.23 -14.62 4.06
C ARG A 33 5.06 -15.11 4.92
N LEU A 34 5.33 -15.61 6.12
CA LEU A 34 4.28 -16.03 7.05
C LEU A 34 3.38 -14.86 7.45
N ALA A 35 3.96 -13.70 7.75
CA ALA A 35 3.20 -12.49 8.05
C ALA A 35 2.33 -12.01 6.88
N CYS A 36 2.73 -12.27 5.63
CA CYS A 36 1.90 -11.98 4.46
C CYS A 36 0.74 -12.97 4.27
N ILE A 37 0.88 -14.21 4.75
CA ILE A 37 -0.16 -15.24 4.66
C ILE A 37 -1.19 -15.04 5.77
N ASP A 38 -0.71 -14.82 7.01
CA ASP A 38 -1.55 -14.69 8.18
C ASP A 38 -1.17 -13.42 8.98
N PRO A 39 -1.90 -12.32 8.78
CA PRO A 39 -1.69 -11.08 9.52
C PRO A 39 -1.96 -11.21 11.03
N SER A 40 -2.67 -12.25 11.49
CA SER A 40 -2.96 -12.45 12.92
C SER A 40 -1.73 -12.85 13.74
N LEU A 41 -0.68 -13.31 13.06
CA LEU A 41 0.64 -13.57 13.66
C LEU A 41 1.31 -12.30 14.21
N GLY A 42 0.82 -11.12 13.84
CA GLY A 42 1.34 -9.83 14.27
C GLY A 42 2.49 -9.33 13.41
N GLY A 43 3.34 -8.47 13.99
CA GLY A 43 4.45 -7.83 13.29
C GLY A 43 5.77 -8.60 13.37
N VAL A 44 6.63 -8.43 12.36
CA VAL A 44 7.96 -9.04 12.32
C VAL A 44 9.03 -8.02 12.76
N GLY A 45 9.72 -8.32 13.86
CA GLY A 45 10.89 -7.55 14.32
C GLY A 45 12.18 -8.07 13.69
N ILE A 46 12.92 -7.21 12.98
CA ILE A 46 14.20 -7.58 12.34
C ILE A 46 15.35 -6.88 13.08
N ALA A 47 16.10 -7.63 13.88
CA ALA A 47 17.28 -7.13 14.58
C ALA A 47 18.58 -7.36 13.78
N GLY A 48 19.55 -6.47 13.94
CA GLY A 48 20.89 -6.62 13.36
C GLY A 48 21.67 -5.31 13.30
N GLY A 49 22.98 -5.38 13.08
CA GLY A 49 23.85 -4.20 12.96
C GLY A 49 23.57 -3.35 11.70
N HIS A 50 24.18 -2.18 11.60
CA HIS A 50 24.14 -1.38 10.38
C HIS A 50 24.69 -2.18 9.18
N GLY A 51 24.05 -2.05 8.02
CA GLY A 51 24.47 -2.75 6.79
C GLY A 51 23.93 -4.18 6.61
N THR A 52 23.11 -4.72 7.53
CA THR A 52 22.56 -6.08 7.41
C THR A 52 21.34 -6.22 6.49
N ALA A 53 21.19 -5.33 5.50
CA ALA A 53 20.12 -5.34 4.50
C ALA A 53 18.66 -5.38 5.03
N LYS A 54 18.38 -5.01 6.29
CA LYS A 54 17.02 -5.05 6.89
C LYS A 54 15.98 -4.30 6.06
N THR A 55 16.24 -3.03 5.76
CA THR A 55 15.33 -2.19 4.97
C THR A 55 15.28 -2.64 3.51
N THR A 56 16.39 -3.15 2.97
CA THR A 56 16.42 -3.73 1.62
C THR A 56 15.51 -4.96 1.52
N LEU A 57 15.55 -5.85 2.52
CA LEU A 57 14.69 -7.02 2.59
C LEU A 57 13.22 -6.62 2.72
N ALA A 58 12.89 -5.68 3.63
CA ALA A 58 11.53 -5.18 3.78
C ALA A 58 10.98 -4.59 2.48
N ARG A 59 11.76 -3.77 1.77
CA ARG A 59 11.37 -3.21 0.46
C ARG A 59 11.18 -4.28 -0.62
N SER A 60 12.04 -5.30 -0.62
CA SER A 60 11.99 -6.40 -1.61
C SER A 60 10.71 -7.23 -1.52
N LEU A 61 10.03 -7.22 -0.36
CA LEU A 61 8.78 -7.94 -0.15
C LEU A 61 7.65 -7.40 -1.03
N ARG A 62 7.65 -6.09 -1.31
CA ARG A 62 6.64 -5.42 -2.16
C ARG A 62 6.56 -6.05 -3.54
N ASP A 63 7.71 -6.43 -4.11
CA ASP A 63 7.80 -7.01 -5.45
C ASP A 63 7.32 -8.47 -5.51
N VAL A 64 7.21 -9.14 -4.36
CA VAL A 64 6.71 -10.52 -4.25
C VAL A 64 5.19 -10.54 -4.08
N LEU A 65 4.61 -9.47 -3.52
CA LEU A 65 3.18 -9.40 -3.26
C LEU A 65 2.38 -9.14 -4.53
N PRO A 66 1.17 -9.73 -4.65
CA PRO A 66 0.31 -9.49 -5.80
C PRO A 66 -0.12 -8.03 -5.86
N ARG A 67 -0.42 -7.58 -7.08
CA ARG A 67 -1.09 -6.31 -7.30
C ARG A 67 -2.52 -6.41 -6.76
N ILE A 68 -3.04 -5.31 -6.22
CA ILE A 68 -4.38 -5.24 -5.64
C ILE A 68 -5.28 -4.38 -6.52
N GLU A 69 -6.54 -4.78 -6.64
CA GLU A 69 -7.58 -3.97 -7.27
C GLU A 69 -8.20 -3.05 -6.23
N VAL A 70 -8.35 -1.77 -6.57
CA VAL A 70 -8.87 -0.75 -5.66
C VAL A 70 -9.88 0.14 -6.38
N VAL A 71 -10.84 0.67 -5.63
CA VAL A 71 -11.79 1.67 -6.14
C VAL A 71 -11.01 2.93 -6.58
N ASP A 72 -11.35 3.47 -7.77
CA ASP A 72 -10.70 4.69 -8.25
C ASP A 72 -10.95 5.85 -7.27
N ARG A 73 -9.91 6.68 -7.07
CA ARG A 73 -9.90 7.81 -6.11
C ARG A 73 -10.13 7.47 -4.64
N SER A 74 -10.12 6.19 -4.24
CA SER A 74 -10.07 5.83 -2.82
C SER A 74 -8.72 6.22 -2.21
N ILE A 75 -8.75 6.78 -1.00
CA ILE A 75 -7.56 7.13 -0.22
C ILE A 75 -7.03 5.90 0.53
N CYS A 76 -7.95 5.02 0.96
CA CYS A 76 -7.68 3.88 1.83
C CYS A 76 -7.47 2.57 1.05
N ASN A 77 -7.33 2.62 -0.29
CA ASN A 77 -7.22 1.43 -1.15
C ASN A 77 -8.39 0.45 -0.97
N CYS A 78 -9.63 0.95 -0.89
CA CYS A 78 -10.81 0.12 -0.66
C CYS A 78 -11.01 -0.93 -1.77
N ASP A 79 -11.39 -2.15 -1.33
CA ASP A 79 -11.66 -3.30 -2.20
C ASP A 79 -13.02 -3.16 -2.90
N PRO A 80 -13.09 -3.16 -4.23
CA PRO A 80 -14.34 -3.08 -4.99
C PRO A 80 -15.34 -4.21 -4.67
N GLU A 81 -14.87 -5.39 -4.28
CA GLU A 81 -15.71 -6.56 -3.99
C GLU A 81 -16.38 -6.48 -2.61
N ARG A 82 -15.94 -5.55 -1.74
CA ARG A 82 -16.50 -5.35 -0.40
C ARG A 82 -17.03 -3.93 -0.15
N PRO A 83 -18.15 -3.53 -0.77
CA PRO A 83 -18.75 -2.21 -0.56
C PRO A 83 -19.13 -1.87 0.89
N GLY A 84 -19.34 -2.89 1.74
CA GLY A 84 -19.66 -2.70 3.16
C GLY A 84 -18.50 -2.12 3.98
N GLU A 85 -17.26 -2.33 3.55
CA GLU A 85 -16.04 -1.85 4.23
C GLU A 85 -15.56 -0.49 3.72
N TRP A 86 -16.27 0.11 2.74
CA TRP A 86 -15.86 1.39 2.17
C TRP A 86 -16.06 2.54 3.14
N ASP A 87 -15.06 3.42 3.18
CA ASP A 87 -15.13 4.69 3.89
C ASP A 87 -16.14 5.65 3.22
N ASP A 88 -16.57 6.65 4.00
CA ASP A 88 -17.59 7.60 3.55
C ASP A 88 -17.12 8.48 2.38
N LEU A 89 -15.83 8.81 2.31
CA LEU A 89 -15.27 9.60 1.22
C LEU A 89 -15.27 8.80 -0.08
N THR A 90 -14.93 7.51 -0.03
CA THR A 90 -14.98 6.60 -1.19
C THR A 90 -16.43 6.47 -1.69
N LYS A 91 -17.40 6.30 -0.78
CA LYS A 91 -18.84 6.25 -1.14
C LYS A 91 -19.34 7.55 -1.78
N GLN A 92 -18.84 8.72 -1.36
CA GLN A 92 -19.23 10.00 -1.96
C GLN A 92 -18.55 10.28 -3.29
N ARG A 93 -17.30 9.83 -3.46
CA ARG A 93 -16.47 10.13 -4.63
C ARG A 93 -16.50 9.06 -5.71
N MET A 94 -17.15 7.93 -5.45
CA MET A 94 -17.24 6.83 -6.42
C MET A 94 -17.83 7.32 -7.73
N GLN A 95 -17.14 7.01 -8.82
CA GLN A 95 -17.65 7.21 -10.16
C GLN A 95 -18.10 5.87 -10.69
N LYS A 96 -19.30 5.86 -11.27
CA LYS A 96 -19.80 4.72 -12.02
C LYS A 96 -19.49 4.93 -13.49
N ASP A 97 -19.02 3.90 -14.15
CA ASP A 97 -18.87 3.89 -15.60
C ASP A 97 -20.26 3.78 -16.28
N ASP A 98 -20.31 3.91 -17.61
CA ASP A 98 -21.55 3.91 -18.39
C ASP A 98 -22.42 2.65 -18.21
N LYS A 99 -21.83 1.57 -17.68
CA LYS A 99 -22.50 0.29 -17.37
C LYS A 99 -23.05 0.21 -15.93
N GLY A 100 -22.84 1.25 -15.11
CA GLY A 100 -23.26 1.29 -13.70
C GLY A 100 -22.32 0.57 -12.73
N GLU A 101 -21.19 0.05 -13.21
CA GLU A 101 -20.13 -0.56 -12.41
C GLU A 101 -19.20 0.50 -11.83
N VAL A 102 -18.62 0.20 -10.66
CA VAL A 102 -17.70 1.12 -9.97
C VAL A 102 -16.38 1.11 -10.71
N LYS A 103 -15.85 2.29 -11.02
CA LYS A 103 -14.56 2.39 -11.70
C LYS A 103 -13.43 1.91 -10.78
N THR A 104 -12.67 0.92 -11.23
CA THR A 104 -11.56 0.34 -10.48
C THR A 104 -10.21 0.61 -11.14
N LYS A 105 -9.13 0.46 -10.37
CA LYS A 105 -7.75 0.48 -10.87
C LYS A 105 -6.92 -0.59 -10.16
N VAL A 106 -5.96 -1.15 -10.88
CA VAL A 106 -4.99 -2.11 -10.31
C VAL A 106 -3.71 -1.38 -9.95
N ILE A 107 -3.35 -1.43 -8.67
CA ILE A 107 -2.12 -0.82 -8.14
C ILE A 107 -1.16 -1.88 -7.60
N ASP A 108 0.13 -1.55 -7.55
CA ASP A 108 1.11 -2.39 -6.86
C ASP A 108 0.85 -2.38 -5.35
N CYS A 109 1.20 -3.47 -4.66
CA CYS A 109 1.04 -3.56 -3.22
C CYS A 109 1.66 -2.33 -2.53
N PRO A 110 0.89 -1.59 -1.69
CA PRO A 110 1.40 -0.40 -1.04
C PRO A 110 2.49 -0.77 -0.03
N PHE A 111 3.58 0.00 -0.03
CA PHE A 111 4.65 -0.11 0.96
C PHE A 111 4.96 1.29 1.46
N VAL A 112 4.79 1.49 2.77
CA VAL A 112 4.97 2.80 3.41
C VAL A 112 6.09 2.68 4.44
N GLU A 113 7.05 3.61 4.36
CA GLU A 113 8.11 3.72 5.35
C GLU A 113 7.75 4.78 6.37
N LEU A 114 7.76 4.40 7.64
CA LEU A 114 7.52 5.33 8.74
C LEU A 114 8.85 5.94 9.18
N PRO A 115 9.11 7.23 8.92
CA PRO A 115 10.34 7.87 9.36
C PRO A 115 10.37 8.01 10.89
N LEU A 116 11.58 8.01 11.44
CA LEU A 116 11.79 8.36 12.83
C LEU A 116 11.34 9.81 13.07
N GLY A 117 10.56 10.04 14.11
CA GLY A 117 9.99 11.36 14.42
C GLY A 117 8.73 11.73 13.63
N CYS A 118 8.07 10.76 12.96
CA CYS A 118 6.74 10.98 12.43
C CYS A 118 5.78 11.36 13.56
N THR A 119 5.02 12.46 13.38
CA THR A 119 3.98 12.86 14.35
C THR A 119 2.78 11.93 14.25
N GLU A 120 2.05 11.77 15.35
CA GLU A 120 0.82 10.98 15.38
C GLU A 120 -0.19 11.48 14.34
N ASP A 121 -0.37 12.80 14.23
CA ASP A 121 -1.20 13.47 13.22
C ASP A 121 -0.86 13.07 11.78
N ARG A 122 0.42 12.79 11.47
CA ARG A 122 0.83 12.35 10.14
C ARG A 122 0.62 10.85 9.92
N LEU A 123 0.58 10.07 10.99
CA LEU A 123 0.38 8.62 10.94
C LEU A 123 -1.10 8.25 10.89
N VAL A 124 -1.89 8.84 11.79
CA VAL A 124 -3.33 8.55 11.96
C VAL A 124 -4.20 9.47 11.11
N GLY A 125 -3.69 10.65 10.77
CA GLY A 125 -4.43 11.73 10.13
C GLY A 125 -4.82 12.81 11.14
N SER A 126 -4.92 14.05 10.67
CA SER A 126 -5.30 15.22 11.49
C SER A 126 -6.69 15.71 11.13
N LEU A 127 -7.40 16.27 12.11
CA LEU A 127 -8.65 17.01 11.89
C LEU A 127 -8.35 18.50 11.78
N ASP A 128 -8.72 19.12 10.65
CA ASP A 128 -8.68 20.57 10.51
C ASP A 128 -9.96 21.19 11.06
N VAL A 129 -9.86 21.76 12.26
CA VAL A 129 -11.01 22.37 12.95
C VAL A 129 -11.38 23.72 12.34
N GLN A 130 -10.44 24.43 11.70
CA GLN A 130 -10.72 25.74 11.11
C GLN A 130 -11.54 25.63 9.83
N ALA A 131 -11.31 24.58 9.05
CA ALA A 131 -12.12 24.28 7.87
C ALA A 131 -13.58 23.87 8.21
N SER A 132 -13.86 23.59 9.48
CA SER A 132 -15.17 23.12 9.96
C SER A 132 -15.99 24.18 10.73
N MET A 133 -15.45 25.39 10.93
CA MET A 133 -16.20 26.56 11.46
C MET A 133 -16.67 27.46 10.32
#